data_AF-A0A0T0M948-F1
#
_entry.id   AF-A0A0T0M948-F1
#
_cell.length_a   1.000
_cell.length_b   1.000
_cell.length_c   1.000
_cell.angle_alpha   90.00
_cell.angle_beta   90.00
_cell.angle_gamma   90.00
#
_symmetry.space_group_name_H-M   'P 1'
#
loop_
_entity.id
_entity.type
_entity.pdbx_description
1 polymer ?
#
loop_
_entity_poly.entity_id
_entity_poly.type
_entity_poly.pdbx_seq_one_letter_code
_entity_poly.pdbx_strand_id
1 'polypeptide(L)'
;MNYLEKKGQRRTLSIFAAILLVNLSTIYLYHSPRPEIDLQKLISQIIRFFLTAGLLYLVYIGKNWARILSIILFAIAVILALFFIFSSNFTPVQEIPFYVMIFIYLDAIYHFGFSENFKAFIGYQKRVKNENK
;
A
#
# COMPACT_ATOMS: atom_id res chain seq x y z
N MET A 1 12.41 -16.96 -14.36
CA MET A 1 11.55 -15.78 -14.62
C MET A 1 11.88 -15.16 -15.98
N ASN A 2 10.87 -14.85 -16.78
CA ASN A 2 11.00 -14.07 -18.02
C ASN A 2 11.07 -12.55 -17.75
N TYR A 3 11.19 -11.74 -18.80
CA TYR A 3 11.31 -10.28 -18.69
C TYR A 3 10.08 -9.63 -18.02
N LEU A 4 8.86 -10.01 -18.42
CA LEU A 4 7.61 -9.46 -17.86
C LEU A 4 7.44 -9.82 -16.38
N GLU A 5 7.83 -11.03 -15.99
CA GLU A 5 7.82 -11.51 -14.60
C GLU A 5 8.80 -10.73 -13.72
N LYS A 6 10.03 -10.50 -14.21
CA LYS A 6 11.02 -9.68 -13.49
C LYS A 6 10.55 -8.22 -13.35
N LYS A 7 9.97 -7.66 -14.42
CA LYS A 7 9.41 -6.29 -14.40
C LYS A 7 8.24 -6.19 -13.42
N GLY A 8 7.35 -7.18 -13.41
CA GLY A 8 6.24 -7.30 -12.47
C GLY A 8 6.70 -7.39 -11.02
N GLN A 9 7.71 -8.23 -10.74
CA GLN A 9 8.30 -8.36 -9.41
C GLN A 9 8.89 -7.03 -8.92
N ARG A 10 9.75 -6.40 -9.73
CA ARG A 10 10.39 -5.12 -9.37
C ARG A 10 9.35 -4.04 -9.12
N ARG A 11 8.36 -3.89 -10.00
CA ARG A 11 7.29 -2.89 -9.82
C ARG A 11 6.47 -3.15 -8.56
N THR A 12 6.18 -4.42 -8.25
CA THR A 12 5.47 -4.80 -7.03
C THR A 12 6.25 -4.37 -5.78
N LEU A 13 7.55 -4.65 -5.74
CA LEU A 13 8.42 -4.22 -4.63
C LEU A 13 8.51 -2.69 -4.50
N SER A 14 8.60 -1.96 -5.62
CA SER A 14 8.60 -0.49 -5.59
C SER A 14 7.29 0.08 -5.03
N ILE A 15 6.14 -0.49 -5.42
CA ILE A 15 4.83 -0.09 -4.89
C ILE A 15 4.74 -0.41 -3.40
N PHE A 16 5.24 -1.56 -2.97
CA PHE A 16 5.25 -1.93 -1.56
C PHE A 16 6.10 -0.95 -0.74
N ALA A 17 7.30 -0.62 -1.21
CA ALA A 17 8.15 0.35 -0.56
C ALA A 17 7.46 1.72 -0.46
N ALA A 18 6.79 2.18 -1.53
CA ALA A 18 6.04 3.43 -1.52
C ALA A 18 4.90 3.44 -0.49
N ILE A 19 4.11 2.35 -0.41
CA ILE A 19 3.03 2.21 0.57
C ILE A 19 3.56 2.20 2.02
N LEU A 20 4.69 1.54 2.26
CA LEU A 20 5.31 1.50 3.59
C LEU A 20 5.89 2.88 3.97
N LEU A 21 6.46 3.61 3.00
CA LEU A 21 6.91 4.99 3.20
C LEU A 21 5.74 5.93 3.55
N VAL A 22 4.59 5.80 2.88
CA VAL A 22 3.38 6.55 3.23
C VAL A 22 2.96 6.27 4.67
N ASN A 23 2.97 5.01 5.10
CA ASN A 23 2.65 4.67 6.49
C ASN A 23 3.64 5.27 7.50
N LEU A 24 4.94 5.23 7.20
CA LEU A 24 5.96 5.87 8.05
C LEU A 24 5.77 7.39 8.13
N SER A 25 5.52 8.04 6.99
CA SER A 25 5.25 9.48 6.95
C SER A 25 4.01 9.86 7.77
N THR A 26 2.99 9.00 7.77
CA THR A 26 1.78 9.21 8.58
C THR A 26 2.09 9.15 10.07
N ILE A 27 2.91 8.19 10.51
CA ILE A 27 3.34 8.07 11.91
C ILE A 27 4.08 9.32 12.35
N TYR A 28 5.02 9.80 11.52
CA TYR A 28 5.81 10.98 11.78
C TYR A 28 4.94 12.25 11.87
N LEU A 29 4.09 12.51 10.87
CA LEU A 29 3.22 13.68 10.83
C LEU A 29 2.20 13.69 11.96
N TYR A 30 1.78 12.52 12.44
CA TYR A 30 0.85 12.43 13.55
C TYR A 30 1.49 12.80 14.91
N HIS A 31 2.76 12.46 15.11
CA HIS A 31 3.45 12.69 16.39
C HIS A 31 4.27 13.99 16.42
N SER A 32 4.77 14.47 15.28
CA SER A 32 5.58 15.68 15.21
C SER A 32 4.94 16.95 15.83
N PRO A 33 3.62 17.18 15.75
CA PRO A 33 3.00 18.40 16.28
C PRO A 33 2.68 18.33 17.79
N ARG A 34 2.81 17.17 18.44
CA ARG A 34 2.40 16.96 19.83
C ARG A 34 3.62 16.76 20.72
N PRO A 35 3.81 17.55 21.78
CA PRO A 35 4.92 17.35 22.72
C PRO A 35 4.76 16.07 23.55
N GLU A 36 3.52 15.56 23.68
CA GLU A 36 3.22 14.32 24.39
C GLU A 36 3.00 13.16 23.42
N ILE A 37 3.71 12.05 23.65
CA ILE A 37 3.53 10.82 22.90
C ILE A 37 2.26 10.13 23.38
N ASP A 38 1.23 10.13 22.53
CA ASP A 38 0.03 9.32 22.72
C ASP A 38 0.36 7.83 22.44
N LEU A 39 0.83 7.14 23.48
CA LEU A 39 1.30 5.74 23.41
C LEU A 39 0.25 4.81 22.78
N GLN A 40 -1.03 5.01 23.06
CA GLN A 40 -2.10 4.17 22.51
C GLN A 40 -2.17 4.29 20.98
N LYS A 41 -2.07 5.52 20.47
CA LYS A 41 -2.09 5.75 19.02
C LYS A 41 -0.81 5.31 18.36
N LEU A 42 0.35 5.49 19.00
CA LEU A 42 1.61 4.96 18.48
C LEU A 42 1.55 3.44 18.30
N ILE A 43 1.08 2.71 19.31
CA ILE A 43 0.90 1.25 19.24
C ILE A 43 -0.06 0.88 18.10
N SER A 44 -1.19 1.57 17.99
CA SER A 44 -2.16 1.35 16.89
C SER A 44 -1.52 1.53 15.51
N GLN A 45 -0.70 2.56 15.32
CA GLN A 45 -0.02 2.81 14.05
C GLN A 45 1.06 1.77 13.74
N ILE A 46 1.79 1.30 14.75
CA ILE A 46 2.78 0.21 14.59
C ILE A 46 2.08 -1.08 14.17
N ILE A 47 0.98 -1.44 14.84
CA ILE A 47 0.16 -2.61 14.45
C ILE A 47 -0.33 -2.45 13.01
N ARG A 48 -0.84 -1.28 12.64
CA ARG A 48 -1.29 -0.99 11.26
C ARG A 48 -0.16 -1.14 10.24
N PHE A 49 1.04 -0.69 10.57
CA PHE A 49 2.22 -0.83 9.71
C PHE A 49 2.54 -2.31 9.44
N PHE A 50 2.62 -3.13 10.48
CA PHE A 50 2.88 -4.57 10.34
C PHE A 50 1.75 -5.33 9.64
N LEU A 51 0.49 -4.97 9.89
CA LEU A 51 -0.65 -5.51 9.16
C LEU A 51 -0.58 -5.18 7.67
N THR A 52 -0.17 -3.96 7.32
CA THR A 52 0.01 -3.55 5.93
C THR A 52 1.16 -4.35 5.28
N ALA A 53 2.31 -4.45 5.95
CA ALA A 53 3.42 -5.26 5.46
C ALA A 53 3.03 -6.74 5.27
N GLY A 54 2.30 -7.32 6.23
CA GLY A 54 1.80 -8.70 6.15
C GLY A 54 0.81 -8.89 4.99
N LEU A 55 -0.11 -7.95 4.79
CA LEU A 55 -1.05 -7.98 3.66
C LEU A 55 -0.31 -7.92 2.32
N LEU A 56 0.65 -7.00 2.18
CA LEU A 56 1.49 -6.88 0.99
C LEU A 56 2.28 -8.17 0.74
N TYR A 57 2.86 -8.77 1.77
CA TYR A 57 3.54 -10.06 1.65
C TYR A 57 2.63 -11.17 1.11
N LEU A 58 1.38 -11.24 1.58
CA LEU A 58 0.40 -12.20 1.07
C LEU A 58 0.05 -11.94 -0.41
N VAL A 59 -0.03 -10.68 -0.82
CA VAL A 59 -0.17 -10.30 -2.24
C VAL A 59 1.04 -10.80 -3.04
N TYR A 60 2.25 -10.64 -2.52
CA TYR A 60 3.50 -11.04 -3.18
C TYR A 60 3.58 -12.55 -3.43
N ILE A 61 3.13 -13.38 -2.48
CA ILE A 61 3.08 -14.85 -2.66
C ILE A 61 1.92 -15.28 -3.60
N GLY A 62 1.10 -14.34 -4.08
CA GLY A 62 0.04 -14.61 -5.03
C GLY A 62 -1.27 -15.10 -4.42
N LYS A 63 -1.55 -14.75 -3.16
CA LYS A 63 -2.85 -15.02 -2.54
C LYS A 63 -3.91 -14.09 -3.14
N ASN A 64 -4.86 -14.67 -3.89
CA ASN A 64 -5.87 -13.89 -4.61
C ASN A 64 -6.80 -13.09 -3.67
N TRP A 65 -7.16 -13.67 -2.52
CA TRP A 65 -8.01 -12.98 -1.54
C TRP A 65 -7.31 -11.73 -0.95
N ALA A 66 -5.99 -11.83 -0.68
CA ALA A 66 -5.20 -10.70 -0.17
C ALA A 66 -5.09 -9.57 -1.20
N ARG A 67 -4.99 -9.94 -2.49
CA ARG A 67 -5.02 -8.98 -3.61
C ARG A 67 -6.34 -8.21 -3.65
N ILE A 68 -7.47 -8.91 -3.63
CA ILE A 68 -8.80 -8.29 -3.66
C ILE A 68 -9.00 -7.39 -2.44
N LEU A 69 -8.64 -7.89 -1.24
CA LEU A 69 -8.71 -7.14 0.00
C LEU A 69 -7.87 -5.85 -0.06
N SER A 70 -6.65 -5.92 -0.59
CA SER A 70 -5.76 -4.75 -0.73
C SER A 70 -6.37 -3.69 -1.66
N ILE A 71 -6.93 -4.11 -2.79
CA ILE A 71 -7.58 -3.19 -3.75
C ILE A 71 -8.76 -2.47 -3.09
N ILE A 72 -9.61 -3.20 -2.35
CA ILE A 72 -10.76 -2.62 -1.64
C ILE A 72 -10.29 -1.64 -0.57
N LEU A 73 -9.32 -2.03 0.27
CA LEU A 73 -8.80 -1.17 1.34
C LEU A 73 -8.17 0.10 0.79
N PHE A 74 -7.40 0.00 -0.29
CA PHE A 74 -6.78 1.17 -0.92
C PHE A 74 -7.80 2.07 -1.60
N ALA A 75 -8.85 1.49 -2.22
CA ALA A 75 -9.94 2.28 -2.79
C ALA A 75 -10.69 3.08 -1.72
N ILE A 76 -11.01 2.44 -0.58
CA ILE A 76 -11.62 3.12 0.57
C ILE A 76 -10.71 4.24 1.08
N ALA A 77 -9.41 3.97 1.22
CA ALA A 77 -8.46 4.97 1.67
C ALA A 77 -8.36 6.18 0.74
N VAL A 78 -8.42 5.97 -0.59
CA VAL A 78 -8.46 7.07 -1.58
C VAL A 78 -9.74 7.89 -1.43
N ILE A 79 -10.90 7.24 -1.29
CA ILE A 79 -12.18 7.94 -1.10
C ILE A 79 -12.15 8.78 0.18
N LEU A 80 -11.69 8.21 1.30
CA LEU A 80 -11.55 8.93 2.56
C LEU A 80 -10.58 10.11 2.44
N ALA A 81 -9.45 9.94 1.76
CA ALA A 81 -8.49 11.02 1.55
C ALA A 81 -9.11 12.20 0.79
N LEU A 82 -9.83 11.91 -0.30
CA LEU A 82 -10.56 12.92 -1.06
C LEU A 82 -11.61 13.60 -0.18
N PHE A 83 -12.39 12.84 0.57
CA PHE A 83 -13.38 13.38 1.51
C PHE A 83 -12.72 14.31 2.54
N PHE A 84 -11.58 13.94 3.12
CA PHE A 84 -10.88 14.78 4.10
C PHE A 84 -10.35 16.07 3.49
N ILE A 85 -9.79 16.03 2.28
CA ILE A 85 -9.33 17.23 1.57
C ILE A 85 -10.50 18.21 1.35
N PHE A 86 -11.66 17.72 0.88
CA PHE A 86 -12.80 18.60 0.58
C PHE A 86 -13.63 19.02 1.79
N SER A 87 -13.61 18.26 2.88
CA SER A 87 -14.39 18.55 4.09
C SER A 87 -13.63 19.31 5.18
N SER A 88 -12.30 19.36 5.10
CA SER A 88 -11.46 19.99 6.13
C SER A 88 -10.91 21.33 5.65
N ASN A 89 -10.70 22.26 6.57
CA ASN A 89 -10.02 23.53 6.30
C ASN A 89 -8.48 23.37 6.38
N PHE A 90 -7.93 22.43 5.61
CA PHE A 90 -6.49 22.23 5.58
C PHE A 90 -5.79 23.35 4.82
N THR A 91 -4.58 23.68 5.26
CA THR A 91 -3.69 24.54 4.44
C THR A 91 -3.13 23.72 3.28
N PRO A 92 -2.73 24.34 2.15
CA PRO A 92 -2.16 23.61 1.01
C PRO A 92 -1.00 22.68 1.38
N VAL A 93 -0.19 23.05 2.39
CA VAL A 93 0.93 22.23 2.89
C VAL A 93 0.45 20.95 3.58
N GLN A 94 -0.68 21.02 4.31
CA GLN A 94 -1.27 19.89 5.02
C GLN A 94 -1.96 18.90 4.07
N GLU A 95 -2.33 19.33 2.87
CA GLU A 95 -2.94 18.46 1.85
C GLU A 95 -1.91 17.60 1.09
N ILE A 96 -0.64 18.04 1.01
CA ILE A 96 0.42 17.34 0.25
C ILE A 96 0.50 15.84 0.58
N PRO A 97 0.52 15.41 1.85
CA PRO A 97 0.58 13.99 2.20
C PRO A 97 -0.63 13.19 1.67
N PHE A 98 -1.81 13.80 1.64
CA PHE A 98 -3.02 13.16 1.11
C PHE A 98 -2.93 12.96 -0.39
N TYR A 99 -2.46 13.96 -1.16
CA TYR A 99 -2.24 13.79 -2.60
C TYR A 99 -1.21 12.69 -2.89
N VAL A 100 -0.08 12.67 -2.18
CA VAL A 100 0.95 11.63 -2.32
C VAL A 100 0.36 10.24 -2.04
N MET A 101 -0.43 10.10 -0.96
CA MET A 101 -1.12 8.85 -0.63
C MET A 101 -2.09 8.43 -1.74
N ILE A 102 -2.90 9.36 -2.27
CA ILE A 102 -3.85 9.09 -3.35
C ILE A 102 -3.12 8.55 -4.58
N PHE A 103 -2.04 9.20 -5.03
CA PHE A 103 -1.28 8.74 -6.20
C PHE A 103 -0.70 7.35 -6.01
N ILE A 104 -0.10 7.07 -4.84
CA ILE A 104 0.51 5.76 -4.56
C ILE A 104 -0.56 4.66 -4.50
N TYR A 105 -1.71 4.93 -3.88
CA TYR A 105 -2.77 3.94 -3.74
C TYR A 105 -3.52 3.70 -5.07
N LEU A 106 -3.72 4.73 -5.89
CA LEU A 106 -4.26 4.56 -7.24
C LEU A 106 -3.31 3.72 -8.13
N ASP A 107 -2.00 3.99 -8.08
CA ASP A 107 -1.00 3.20 -8.80
C ASP A 107 -0.99 1.73 -8.32
N ALA A 108 -1.11 1.50 -7.01
CA ALA A 108 -1.23 0.16 -6.44
C ALA A 108 -2.50 -0.57 -6.91
N ILE A 109 -3.65 0.11 -6.90
CA ILE A 109 -4.93 -0.43 -7.41
C ILE A 109 -4.79 -0.82 -8.88
N TYR A 110 -4.22 0.06 -9.71
CA TYR A 110 -3.99 -0.21 -11.12
C TYR A 110 -3.06 -1.41 -11.33
N HIS A 111 -1.93 -1.44 -10.63
CA HIS A 111 -0.95 -2.51 -10.76
C HIS A 111 -1.50 -3.85 -10.29
N PHE A 112 -2.21 -3.91 -9.17
CA PHE A 112 -2.75 -5.18 -8.67
C PHE A 112 -3.99 -5.65 -9.44
N GLY A 113 -4.80 -4.73 -9.95
CA GLY A 113 -6.04 -5.04 -10.67
C GLY A 113 -5.82 -5.39 -12.14
N PHE A 114 -5.01 -4.59 -12.85
CA PHE A 114 -5.06 -4.55 -14.31
C PHE A 114 -3.73 -4.86 -14.99
N SER A 115 -2.59 -4.53 -14.38
CA SER A 115 -1.26 -4.66 -14.98
C SER A 115 -0.92 -6.07 -15.46
N GLU A 116 -0.52 -6.19 -16.73
CA GLU A 116 -0.08 -7.44 -17.35
C GLU A 116 1.22 -7.96 -16.70
N ASN A 117 2.14 -7.05 -16.37
CA ASN A 117 3.39 -7.40 -15.70
C ASN A 117 3.13 -8.05 -14.34
N PHE A 118 2.14 -7.53 -13.59
CA PHE A 118 1.73 -8.11 -12.31
C PHE A 118 1.11 -9.49 -12.51
N LYS A 119 0.20 -9.65 -13.48
CA LYS A 119 -0.41 -10.95 -13.80
C LYS A 119 0.64 -11.99 -14.17
N ALA A 120 1.64 -11.61 -14.97
CA ALA A 120 2.77 -12.48 -15.33
C ALA A 120 3.57 -12.92 -14.10
N PHE A 121 3.93 -11.98 -13.22
CA PHE A 121 4.65 -12.26 -11.98
C PHE A 121 3.89 -13.22 -11.06
N ILE A 122 2.59 -13.00 -10.85
CA ILE A 122 1.75 -13.87 -10.01
C ILE A 122 1.59 -15.25 -10.65
N GLY A 123 1.51 -15.32 -11.99
CA GLY A 123 1.53 -16.58 -12.73
C GLY A 123 2.80 -17.38 -12.45
N TYR A 124 3.97 -16.73 -12.47
CA TYR A 124 5.24 -17.37 -12.08
C TYR A 124 5.24 -17.88 -10.64
N GLN A 125 4.79 -17.06 -9.68
CA GLN A 125 4.72 -17.47 -8.27
C GLN A 125 3.86 -18.73 -8.06
N LYS A 126 2.74 -18.83 -8.80
CA LYS A 126 1.89 -20.02 -8.77
C LYS A 126 2.57 -21.26 -9.35
N ARG A 127 3.31 -21.13 -10.45
CA ARG A 127 4.06 -22.26 -11.06
C ARG A 127 5.12 -22.81 -10.11
N VAL A 128 5.97 -21.93 -9.57
CA VAL A 128 7.02 -22.32 -8.60
C VAL A 128 6.42 -22.99 -7.37
N LYS A 129 5.28 -22.51 -6.87
CA LYS A 129 4.62 -23.13 -5.72
C LYS A 129 4.10 -24.54 -6.02
N ASN A 130 3.64 -24.80 -7.24
CA ASN A 130 3.12 -26.11 -7.63
C ASN A 130 4.24 -27.12 -7.90
N GLU A 131 5.42 -26.67 -8.33
CA GLU A 131 6.61 -27.53 -8.53
C GLU A 131 7.25 -28.00 -7.20
N ASN A 132 7.03 -27.24 -6.12
CA ASN A 132 7.57 -27.54 -4.78
C ASN A 132 6.58 -28.27 -3.86
N LYS A 133 5.48 -28.81 -4.40
CA LYS A 133 4.44 -29.54 -3.68
C LYS A 133 4.44 -31.00 -4.08
#